data_AF-A0AAV4HD31-F1
#
_entry.id   AF-A0AAV4HD31-F1
#
_cell.length_a   1.000
_cell.length_b   1.000
_cell.length_c   1.000
_cell.angle_alpha   90.00
_cell.angle_beta   90.00
_cell.angle_gamma   90.00
#
_symmetry.space_group_name_H-M   'P 1'
#
loop_
_entity.id
_entity.type
_entity.pdbx_description
1 polymer ?
#
loop_
_entity_poly.entity_id
_entity_poly.type
_entity_poly.pdbx_seq_one_letter_code
_entity_poly.pdbx_strand_id
1 'polypeptide(L)'
;EESERERQREDLERERQREESKRERQREESERERQQVQEREAREHEIRKLEAEANLKKLELDATQFVGERRPQSGNVGKPKLPPLTDTLQVDLYLERFERYASCQTWRVDDWASCLCNLLQGEALSILLSLSAEESANYNTVKETLLRRFNCDRNGFKSKFLSVKPQVDEDFGTYINRAKRYFDRWTELSAVTSKDQLEFLICWEIALQACEPEFVAYIKDRAPANLCELKAVATAYVNARPNKSFAKKPEPVSFV
;
A
#
# COMPACT_ATOMS: atom_id res chain seq x y z
N GLU A 1 9.18 38.04 -105.71
CA GLU A 1 8.79 36.67 -105.33
C GLU A 1 9.86 35.94 -104.51
N GLU A 2 11.12 35.85 -104.96
CA GLU A 2 12.18 35.14 -104.20
C GLU A 2 12.58 35.88 -102.90
N SER A 3 12.72 37.21 -102.95
CA SER A 3 13.04 38.05 -101.78
C SER A 3 11.94 38.08 -100.69
N GLU A 4 10.67 37.86 -101.05
CA GLU A 4 9.57 37.79 -100.07
C GLU A 4 9.51 36.43 -99.38
N ARG A 5 9.83 35.35 -100.10
CA ARG A 5 9.91 33.99 -99.53
C ARG A 5 11.10 33.85 -98.59
N GLU A 6 12.20 34.55 -98.86
CA GLU A 6 13.38 34.58 -97.99
C GLU A 6 13.10 35.33 -96.68
N ARG A 7 12.45 36.50 -96.74
CA ARG A 7 12.01 37.24 -95.54
C ARG A 7 11.01 36.45 -94.69
N GLN A 8 10.06 35.76 -95.32
CA GLN A 8 9.12 34.88 -94.60
C GLN A 8 9.82 33.72 -93.89
N ARG A 9 10.88 33.15 -94.49
CA ARG A 9 11.68 32.09 -93.84
C ARG A 9 12.48 32.63 -92.67
N GLU A 10 13.11 33.79 -92.81
CA GLU A 10 13.83 34.44 -91.71
C GLU A 10 12.91 34.80 -90.54
N ASP A 11 11.70 35.30 -90.82
CA ASP A 11 10.73 35.65 -89.76
C ASP A 11 10.19 34.40 -89.04
N LEU A 12 9.91 33.31 -89.77
CA LEU A 12 9.54 32.02 -89.20
C LEU A 12 10.66 31.42 -88.33
N GLU A 13 11.92 31.58 -88.75
CA GLU A 13 13.08 31.09 -88.01
C GLU A 13 13.33 31.92 -86.73
N ARG A 14 13.16 33.25 -86.80
CA ARG A 14 13.19 34.13 -85.62
C ARG A 14 12.05 33.85 -84.66
N GLU A 15 10.86 33.55 -85.15
CA GLU A 15 9.71 33.19 -84.33
C GLU A 15 9.95 31.85 -83.61
N ARG A 16 10.46 30.83 -84.31
CA ARG A 16 10.88 29.57 -83.71
C ARG A 16 11.97 29.75 -82.64
N GLN A 17 13.00 30.55 -82.91
CA GLN A 17 14.05 30.85 -81.93
C GLN A 17 13.51 31.58 -80.70
N ARG A 18 12.53 32.48 -80.86
CA ARG A 18 11.88 33.17 -79.73
C ARG A 18 11.01 32.22 -78.90
N GLU A 19 10.28 31.32 -79.55
CA GLU A 19 9.50 30.29 -78.84
C GLU A 19 10.39 29.29 -78.10
N GLU A 20 11.48 28.86 -78.72
CA GLU A 20 12.45 27.95 -78.12
C GLU A 20 13.13 28.59 -76.91
N SER A 21 13.59 29.84 -77.01
CA SER A 21 14.17 30.59 -75.89
C SER A 21 13.16 30.84 -74.76
N LYS A 22 11.86 31.05 -75.08
CA LYS A 22 10.80 31.14 -74.05
C LYS A 22 10.58 29.82 -73.34
N ARG A 23 10.56 28.70 -74.07
CA ARG A 23 10.40 27.35 -73.50
C ARG A 23 11.60 26.96 -72.64
N GLU A 24 12.80 27.32 -73.06
CA GLU A 24 14.03 27.09 -72.30
C GLU A 24 14.01 27.87 -70.98
N ARG A 25 13.66 29.16 -71.00
CA ARG A 25 13.50 29.97 -69.78
C ARG A 25 12.44 29.41 -68.84
N GLN A 26 11.30 28.96 -69.36
CA GLN A 26 10.25 28.32 -68.54
C GLN A 26 10.70 27.00 -67.90
N ARG A 27 11.54 26.22 -68.60
CA ARG A 27 12.11 24.98 -68.06
C ARG A 27 13.11 25.30 -66.95
N GLU A 28 14.02 26.25 -67.17
CA GLU A 28 14.98 26.69 -66.15
C GLU A 28 14.28 27.25 -64.91
N GLU A 29 13.23 28.05 -65.08
CA GLU A 29 12.45 28.61 -63.97
C GLU A 29 11.74 27.50 -63.18
N SER A 30 11.10 26.54 -63.87
CA SER A 30 10.47 25.38 -63.20
C SER A 30 11.48 24.47 -62.50
N GLU A 31 12.68 24.29 -63.05
CA GLU A 31 13.74 23.52 -62.40
C GLU A 31 14.29 24.24 -61.16
N ARG A 32 14.46 25.57 -61.21
CA ARG A 32 14.86 26.37 -60.05
C ARG A 32 13.80 26.34 -58.95
N GLU A 33 12.52 26.43 -59.30
CA GLU A 33 11.43 26.30 -58.33
C GLU A 33 11.43 24.92 -57.67
N ARG A 34 11.58 23.84 -58.46
CA ARG A 34 11.68 22.47 -57.91
C ARG A 34 12.87 22.30 -56.98
N GLN A 35 14.03 22.86 -57.33
CA GLN A 35 15.22 22.84 -56.47
C GLN A 35 14.99 23.61 -55.17
N GLN A 36 14.37 24.80 -55.23
CA GLN A 36 14.06 25.59 -54.03
C GLN A 36 13.05 24.89 -53.11
N VAL A 37 12.04 24.20 -53.67
CA VAL A 37 11.08 23.42 -52.89
C VAL A 37 11.78 22.25 -52.21
N GLN A 38 12.60 21.49 -52.94
CA GLN A 38 13.37 20.38 -52.35
C GLN A 38 14.34 20.85 -51.25
N GLU A 39 14.99 22.00 -51.44
CA GLU A 39 15.89 22.56 -50.42
C GLU A 39 15.14 23.07 -49.18
N ARG A 40 13.91 23.58 -49.36
CA ARG A 40 13.03 23.94 -48.23
C ARG A 40 12.56 22.70 -47.48
N GLU A 41 12.08 21.69 -48.18
CA GLU A 41 11.63 20.42 -47.59
C GLU A 41 12.77 19.71 -46.86
N ALA A 42 13.99 19.71 -47.42
CA ALA A 42 15.17 19.16 -46.76
C ALA A 42 15.51 19.90 -45.46
N ARG A 43 15.47 21.24 -45.47
CA ARG A 43 15.68 22.06 -44.26
C ARG A 43 14.59 21.82 -43.21
N GLU A 44 13.33 21.73 -43.61
CA GLU A 44 12.23 21.43 -42.68
C GLU A 44 12.37 20.04 -42.07
N HIS A 45 12.79 19.05 -42.85
CA HIS A 45 13.02 17.70 -42.36
C HIS A 45 14.20 17.65 -41.37
N GLU A 46 15.27 18.41 -41.63
CA GLU A 46 16.41 18.54 -40.72
C GLU A 46 16.03 19.23 -39.40
N ILE A 47 15.24 20.31 -39.46
CA ILE A 47 14.70 20.98 -38.27
C ILE A 47 13.82 20.02 -37.46
N ARG A 48 12.89 19.30 -38.10
CA ARG A 48 12.06 18.30 -37.39
C ARG A 48 12.89 17.22 -36.72
N LYS A 49 13.97 16.77 -37.37
CA LYS A 49 14.88 15.77 -36.80
C LYS A 49 15.61 16.33 -35.57
N LEU A 50 16.12 17.55 -35.64
CA LEU A 50 16.77 18.23 -34.51
C LEU A 50 15.80 18.49 -33.36
N GLU A 51 14.56 18.89 -33.64
CA GLU A 51 13.50 19.06 -32.63
C GLU A 51 13.13 17.73 -31.97
N ALA A 52 13.02 16.65 -32.75
CA ALA A 52 12.76 15.31 -32.21
C ALA A 52 13.93 14.83 -31.33
N GLU A 53 15.18 15.07 -31.74
CA GLU A 53 16.36 14.72 -30.94
C GLU A 53 16.46 15.58 -29.67
N ALA A 54 16.15 16.88 -29.74
CA ALA A 54 16.10 17.77 -28.59
C ALA A 54 14.99 17.35 -27.61
N ASN A 55 13.82 16.97 -28.11
CA ASN A 55 12.74 16.41 -27.29
C ASN A 55 13.13 15.07 -26.66
N LEU A 56 13.82 14.20 -27.40
CA LEU A 56 14.31 12.93 -26.85
C LEU A 56 15.33 13.17 -25.73
N LYS A 57 16.29 14.06 -25.94
CA LYS A 57 17.27 14.48 -24.93
C LYS A 57 16.61 15.14 -23.72
N LYS A 58 15.56 15.94 -23.94
CA LYS A 58 14.77 16.54 -22.85
C LYS A 58 14.02 15.47 -22.05
N LEU A 59 13.44 14.48 -22.72
CA LEU A 59 12.76 13.36 -22.08
C LEU A 59 13.75 12.43 -21.35
N GLU A 60 14.96 12.24 -21.89
CA GLU A 60 16.06 11.54 -21.21
C GLU A 60 16.57 12.32 -19.98
N LEU A 61 16.65 13.65 -20.05
CA LEU A 61 16.99 14.51 -18.92
C LEU A 61 15.90 14.48 -17.84
N ASP A 62 14.62 14.50 -18.23
CA ASP A 62 13.50 14.32 -17.29
C ASP A 62 13.52 12.89 -16.69
N ALA A 63 13.79 11.86 -17.49
CA ALA A 63 13.89 10.48 -17.01
C ALA A 63 15.11 10.26 -16.09
N THR A 64 16.24 10.90 -16.37
CA THR A 64 17.42 10.85 -15.50
C THR A 64 17.25 11.71 -14.24
N GLN A 65 16.47 12.80 -14.27
CA GLN A 65 16.02 13.50 -13.06
C GLN A 65 15.07 12.64 -12.19
N PHE A 66 14.35 11.69 -12.77
CA PHE A 66 13.54 10.73 -12.02
C PHE A 66 14.33 9.55 -11.43
N VAL A 67 15.54 9.26 -11.94
CA VAL A 67 16.37 8.12 -11.50
C VAL A 67 17.62 8.55 -10.71
N GLY A 68 18.08 9.79 -10.86
CA GLY A 68 19.21 10.37 -10.15
C GLY A 68 18.84 11.70 -9.49
N GLU A 69 18.76 11.69 -8.15
CA GLU A 69 18.46 12.83 -7.27
C GLU A 69 17.01 13.32 -7.35
N ARG A 70 16.13 12.92 -6.44
CA ARG A 70 16.22 13.18 -5.00
C ARG A 70 15.50 12.06 -4.26
N ARG A 71 16.19 11.32 -3.37
CA ARG A 71 15.56 11.10 -2.06
C ARG A 71 15.17 12.51 -1.65
N PRO A 72 13.87 12.85 -1.49
CA PRO A 72 13.55 14.13 -0.87
C PRO A 72 14.41 14.13 0.37
N GLN A 73 15.33 15.10 0.51
CA GLN A 73 15.91 15.34 1.82
C GLN A 73 14.72 15.34 2.73
N SER A 74 14.65 14.32 3.60
CA SER A 74 13.54 14.10 4.53
C SER A 74 13.22 15.46 5.07
N GLY A 75 12.10 16.03 4.57
CA GLY A 75 11.83 17.46 4.69
C GLY A 75 11.67 17.67 6.15
N ASN A 76 12.76 18.13 6.79
CA ASN A 76 13.09 18.00 8.20
C ASN A 76 11.90 17.40 8.96
N VAL A 77 11.79 16.05 9.04
CA VAL A 77 10.65 15.43 9.73
C VAL A 77 10.77 15.91 11.16
N GLY A 78 10.08 17.02 11.44
CA GLY A 78 10.22 17.74 12.68
C GLY A 78 9.91 16.73 13.76
N LYS A 79 10.78 16.66 14.78
CA LYS A 79 10.64 15.71 15.89
C LYS A 79 9.15 15.55 16.20
N PRO A 80 8.61 14.32 16.12
CA PRO A 80 7.17 14.13 16.26
C PRO A 80 6.72 14.84 17.53
N LYS A 81 5.76 15.76 17.43
CA LYS A 81 5.22 16.47 18.62
C LYS A 81 4.25 15.57 19.39
N LEU A 82 4.51 14.27 19.42
CA LEU A 82 3.75 13.27 20.14
C LEU A 82 4.47 12.96 21.45
N PRO A 83 3.74 12.75 22.55
CA PRO A 83 4.34 12.25 23.77
C PRO A 83 4.97 10.86 23.51
N PRO A 84 6.05 10.50 24.21
CA PRO A 84 6.63 9.17 24.06
C PRO A 84 5.62 8.08 24.46
N LEU A 85 5.72 6.92 23.83
CA LEU A 85 5.04 5.71 24.26
C LEU A 85 5.71 5.22 25.55
N THR A 86 4.99 5.36 26.66
CA THR A 86 5.33 4.74 27.94
C THR A 86 4.63 3.39 28.08
N ASP A 87 5.16 2.50 28.92
CA ASP A 87 4.63 1.14 29.11
C ASP A 87 3.17 1.12 29.64
N THR A 88 2.69 2.25 30.17
CA THR A 88 1.31 2.45 30.63
C THR A 88 0.32 2.77 29.50
N LEU A 89 0.81 3.21 28.34
CA LEU A 89 -0.02 3.57 27.19
C LEU A 89 -0.39 2.31 26.39
N GLN A 90 -1.65 2.27 25.95
CA GLN A 90 -2.13 1.20 25.10
C GLN A 90 -1.48 1.30 23.72
N VAL A 91 -0.58 0.36 23.44
CA VAL A 91 0.27 0.37 22.25
C VAL A 91 -0.54 0.41 20.96
N ASP A 92 -1.67 -0.29 20.89
CA ASP A 92 -2.59 -0.25 19.74
C ASP A 92 -3.14 1.16 19.48
N LEU A 93 -3.64 1.84 20.52
CA LEU A 93 -4.14 3.21 20.41
C LEU A 93 -3.03 4.20 20.06
N TYR A 94 -1.85 4.00 20.62
CA TYR A 94 -0.71 4.86 20.36
C TYR A 94 -0.27 4.76 18.90
N LEU A 95 -0.18 3.54 18.37
CA LEU A 95 0.16 3.30 16.97
C LEU A 95 -0.88 3.92 16.04
N GLU A 96 -2.17 3.76 16.32
CA GLU A 96 -3.24 4.40 15.53
C GLU A 96 -3.12 5.93 15.55
N ARG A 97 -2.86 6.51 16.74
CA ARG A 97 -2.62 7.96 16.88
C ARG A 97 -1.41 8.41 16.06
N PHE A 98 -0.32 7.63 16.11
CA PHE A 98 0.90 7.89 15.36
C PHE A 98 0.64 7.86 13.85
N GLU A 99 -0.06 6.83 13.35
CA GLU A 99 -0.37 6.69 11.91
C GLU A 99 -1.22 7.85 11.40
N ARG A 100 -2.24 8.26 12.17
CA ARG A 100 -3.06 9.43 11.83
C ARG A 100 -2.21 10.70 11.82
N TYR A 101 -1.35 10.89 12.81
CA TYR A 101 -0.46 12.05 12.88
C TYR A 101 0.53 12.09 11.70
N ALA A 102 1.22 10.98 11.42
CA ALA A 102 2.16 10.85 10.33
C ALA A 102 1.50 11.11 8.97
N SER A 103 0.26 10.60 8.81
CA SER A 103 -0.56 10.82 7.61
C SER A 103 -0.95 12.30 7.44
N CYS A 104 -1.39 12.97 8.51
CA CYS A 104 -1.68 14.41 8.47
C CYS A 104 -0.45 15.26 8.17
N GLN A 105 0.75 14.82 8.58
CA GLN A 105 2.01 15.50 8.29
C GLN A 105 2.61 15.07 6.93
N THR A 106 1.91 14.23 6.15
CA THR A 106 2.36 13.73 4.84
C THR A 106 3.75 13.08 4.87
N TRP A 107 4.09 12.41 5.98
CA TRP A 107 5.37 11.71 6.09
C TRP A 107 5.43 10.52 5.15
N ARG A 108 6.60 10.31 4.54
CA ARG A 108 6.87 9.09 3.77
C ARG A 108 6.84 7.88 4.69
N VAL A 109 6.18 6.80 4.28
CA VAL A 109 6.07 5.55 5.06
C VAL A 109 7.46 5.00 5.41
N ASP A 110 8.44 5.19 4.54
CA ASP A 110 9.85 4.84 4.76
C ASP A 110 10.45 5.50 6.02
N ASP A 111 9.99 6.70 6.37
CA ASP A 111 10.48 7.48 7.52
C ASP A 111 9.68 7.18 8.80
N TRP A 112 8.56 6.44 8.73
CA TRP A 112 7.69 6.20 9.89
C TRP A 112 8.39 5.37 10.96
N ALA A 113 9.18 4.38 10.57
CA ALA A 113 9.89 3.52 11.51
C ALA A 113 10.89 4.32 12.36
N SER A 114 11.72 5.15 11.71
CA SER A 114 12.70 5.99 12.40
C SER A 114 12.04 7.05 13.29
N CYS A 115 10.91 7.62 12.86
CA CYS A 115 10.14 8.56 13.67
C CYS A 115 9.51 7.88 14.89
N LEU A 116 8.97 6.67 14.72
CA LEU A 116 8.40 5.89 15.82
C LEU A 116 9.49 5.51 16.83
N CYS A 117 10.68 5.10 16.39
CA CYS A 117 11.80 4.76 17.28
C CYS A 117 12.12 5.87 18.30
N ASN A 118 12.09 7.13 17.85
CA ASN A 118 12.35 8.30 18.71
C ASN A 118 11.27 8.54 19.76
N LEU A 119 10.11 7.91 19.60
CA LEU A 119 8.96 8.03 20.49
C LEU A 119 8.81 6.84 21.42
N LEU A 120 9.50 5.72 21.19
CA LEU A 120 9.41 4.55 22.07
C LEU A 120 10.29 4.75 23.31
N GLN A 121 9.78 4.34 24.46
CA GLN A 121 10.53 4.24 25.71
C GLN A 121 10.30 2.87 26.35
N GLY A 122 11.11 2.53 27.37
CA GLY A 122 10.90 1.35 28.19
C GLY A 122 10.93 0.03 27.40
N GLU A 123 9.92 -0.80 27.64
CA GLU A 123 9.80 -2.14 27.05
C GLU A 123 9.65 -2.07 25.53
N ALA A 124 8.90 -1.09 25.02
CA ALA A 124 8.69 -0.92 23.58
C ALA A 124 10.00 -0.62 22.83
N LEU A 125 10.88 0.18 23.41
CA LEU A 125 12.20 0.45 22.85
C LEU A 125 13.10 -0.80 22.90
N SER A 126 13.06 -1.55 24.01
CA SER A 126 13.81 -2.80 24.14
C SER A 126 13.42 -3.83 23.07
N ILE A 127 12.13 -3.93 22.75
CA ILE A 127 11.63 -4.80 21.69
C ILE A 127 12.21 -4.36 20.34
N LEU A 128 12.20 -3.06 20.06
CA LEU A 128 12.69 -2.54 18.80
C LEU A 128 14.20 -2.77 18.63
N LEU A 129 14.99 -2.58 19.69
CA LEU A 129 16.43 -2.84 19.67
C LEU A 129 16.79 -4.32 19.58
N SER A 130 15.85 -5.23 19.85
CA SER A 130 16.04 -6.67 19.65
C SER A 130 15.91 -7.11 18.18
N LEU A 131 15.34 -6.25 17.33
CA LEU A 131 15.19 -6.50 15.89
C LEU A 131 16.50 -6.22 15.15
N SER A 132 16.68 -6.86 13.99
CA SER A 132 17.79 -6.54 13.09
C SER A 132 17.65 -5.12 12.52
N ALA A 133 18.75 -4.56 12.00
CA ALA A 133 18.74 -3.22 11.42
C ALA A 133 17.72 -3.09 10.26
N GLU A 134 17.59 -4.14 9.43
CA GLU A 134 16.63 -4.18 8.33
C GLU A 134 15.18 -4.22 8.81
N GLU A 135 14.88 -5.05 9.82
CA GLU A 135 13.53 -5.16 10.40
C GLU A 135 13.13 -3.86 11.12
N SER A 136 14.06 -3.22 11.83
CA SER A 136 13.82 -1.96 12.54
C SER A 136 13.57 -0.77 11.61
N ALA A 137 14.01 -0.85 10.35
CA ALA A 137 13.77 0.17 9.33
C ALA A 137 12.39 0.03 8.66
N ASN A 138 11.72 -1.12 8.80
CA ASN A 138 10.40 -1.37 8.22
C ASN A 138 9.29 -1.10 9.24
N TYR A 139 8.47 -0.08 8.98
CA TYR A 139 7.38 0.30 9.88
C TYR A 139 6.38 -0.84 10.14
N ASN A 140 6.03 -1.61 9.11
CA ASN A 140 5.07 -2.71 9.26
C ASN A 140 5.62 -3.81 10.16
N THR A 141 6.89 -4.16 10.00
CA THR A 141 7.57 -5.15 10.85
C THR A 141 7.64 -4.67 12.31
N VAL A 142 7.99 -3.40 12.53
CA VAL A 142 8.01 -2.80 13.87
C VAL A 142 6.61 -2.80 14.49
N LYS A 143 5.59 -2.36 13.74
CA LYS A 143 4.19 -2.34 14.17
C LYS A 143 3.71 -3.73 14.58
N GLU A 144 3.90 -4.74 13.72
CA GLU A 144 3.50 -6.11 14.02
C GLU A 144 4.21 -6.69 15.24
N THR A 145 5.51 -6.41 15.38
CA THR A 145 6.30 -6.89 16.52
C THR A 145 5.82 -6.27 17.82
N LEU A 146 5.59 -4.94 17.83
CA LEU A 146 5.04 -4.24 18.99
C LEU A 146 3.65 -4.77 19.35
N LEU A 147 2.74 -4.88 18.37
CA LEU A 147 1.39 -5.40 18.60
C LEU A 147 1.43 -6.83 19.17
N ARG A 148 2.29 -7.70 18.65
CA ARG A 148 2.44 -9.08 19.15
C ARG A 148 2.96 -9.10 20.57
N ARG A 149 4.01 -8.35 20.88
CA ARG A 149 4.65 -8.34 22.21
C ARG A 149 3.76 -7.75 23.30
N PHE A 150 2.96 -6.75 22.99
CA PHE A 150 2.02 -6.12 23.93
C PHE A 150 0.64 -6.79 23.99
N ASN A 151 0.53 -8.04 23.50
CA ASN A 151 -0.72 -8.80 23.46
C ASN A 151 -1.87 -7.97 22.83
N CYS A 152 -1.59 -7.34 21.69
CA CYS A 152 -2.59 -6.70 20.83
C CYS A 152 -2.99 -7.64 19.69
N ASP A 153 -3.06 -8.94 19.98
CA ASP A 153 -3.63 -9.98 19.13
C ASP A 153 -5.04 -10.37 19.60
N ARG A 154 -5.67 -11.33 18.90
CA ARG A 154 -7.02 -11.83 19.22
C ARG A 154 -7.13 -12.26 20.69
N ASN A 155 -6.16 -13.02 21.19
CA ASN A 155 -6.21 -13.58 22.55
C ASN A 155 -5.93 -12.53 23.62
N GLY A 156 -5.06 -11.57 23.31
CA GLY A 156 -4.75 -10.44 24.17
C GLY A 156 -5.94 -9.50 24.36
N PHE A 157 -6.63 -9.12 23.27
CA PHE A 157 -7.86 -8.32 23.39
C PHE A 157 -8.99 -9.09 24.09
N LYS A 158 -9.14 -10.39 23.83
CA LYS A 158 -10.06 -11.25 24.60
C LYS A 158 -9.75 -11.21 26.09
N SER A 159 -8.49 -11.44 26.47
CA SER A 159 -8.06 -11.43 27.87
C SER A 159 -8.32 -10.06 28.52
N LYS A 160 -7.97 -8.96 27.83
CA LYS A 160 -8.23 -7.59 28.28
C LYS A 160 -9.72 -7.30 28.45
N PHE A 161 -10.58 -7.80 27.54
CA PHE A 161 -12.03 -7.66 27.64
C PHE A 161 -12.59 -8.42 28.85
N LEU A 162 -12.24 -9.69 29.02
CA LEU A 162 -12.78 -10.55 30.09
C LEU A 162 -12.26 -10.16 31.48
N SER A 163 -11.09 -9.53 31.56
CA SER A 163 -10.48 -9.09 32.82
C SER A 163 -10.62 -7.58 33.09
N VAL A 164 -11.39 -6.86 32.27
CA VAL A 164 -11.54 -5.42 32.39
C VAL A 164 -12.15 -5.06 33.76
N LYS A 165 -11.52 -4.12 34.47
CA LYS A 165 -12.00 -3.58 35.75
C LYS A 165 -11.94 -2.05 35.73
N PRO A 166 -12.84 -1.36 36.45
CA PRO A 166 -12.75 0.09 36.62
C PRO A 166 -11.45 0.50 37.28
N GLN A 167 -10.91 1.66 36.91
CA GLN A 167 -9.74 2.28 37.56
C GLN A 167 -10.19 3.32 38.60
N VAL A 168 -9.31 3.65 39.57
CA VAL A 168 -9.62 4.49 40.74
C VAL A 168 -10.17 5.87 40.36
N ASP A 169 -9.66 6.47 39.28
CA ASP A 169 -10.05 7.82 38.82
C ASP A 169 -10.81 7.80 37.47
N GLU A 170 -11.39 6.66 37.09
CA GLU A 170 -12.06 6.48 35.79
C GLU A 170 -13.58 6.69 35.90
N ASP A 171 -14.12 7.58 35.06
CA ASP A 171 -15.57 7.72 34.89
C ASP A 171 -16.19 6.46 34.25
N PHE A 172 -17.42 6.12 34.64
CA PHE A 172 -18.08 4.90 34.17
C PHE A 172 -18.27 4.88 32.64
N GLY A 173 -18.51 6.03 32.01
CA GLY A 173 -18.58 6.13 30.55
C GLY A 173 -17.24 5.79 29.89
N THR A 174 -16.14 6.26 30.48
CA THR A 174 -14.78 5.94 30.03
C THR A 174 -14.47 4.45 30.19
N TYR A 175 -14.86 3.86 31.32
CA TYR A 175 -14.74 2.43 31.57
C TYR A 175 -15.50 1.58 30.53
N ILE A 176 -16.77 1.88 30.27
CA ILE A 176 -17.57 1.16 29.28
C ILE A 176 -17.01 1.32 27.87
N ASN A 177 -16.56 2.53 27.49
CA ASN A 177 -15.92 2.75 26.19
C ASN A 177 -14.64 1.93 26.04
N ARG A 178 -13.84 1.80 27.11
CA ARG A 178 -12.64 0.96 27.12
C ARG A 178 -12.97 -0.52 26.99
N ALA A 179 -13.96 -1.02 27.74
CA ALA A 179 -14.43 -2.40 27.62
C ALA A 179 -14.98 -2.69 26.21
N LYS A 180 -15.82 -1.80 25.68
CA LYS A 180 -16.35 -1.89 24.31
C LYS A 180 -15.24 -1.95 23.28
N ARG A 181 -14.20 -1.11 23.41
CA ARG A 181 -13.07 -1.15 22.46
C ARG A 181 -12.37 -2.50 22.46
N TYR A 182 -12.11 -3.10 23.63
CA TYR A 182 -11.51 -4.42 23.68
C TYR A 182 -12.37 -5.48 23.00
N PHE A 183 -13.69 -5.39 23.19
CA PHE A 183 -14.65 -6.26 22.50
C PHE A 183 -14.61 -6.05 20.98
N ASP A 184 -14.68 -4.80 20.50
CA ASP A 184 -14.65 -4.47 19.08
C ASP A 184 -13.36 -4.98 18.41
N ARG A 185 -12.20 -4.77 19.05
CA ARG A 185 -10.91 -5.25 18.54
C ARG A 185 -10.82 -6.77 18.54
N TRP A 186 -11.36 -7.43 19.57
CA TRP A 186 -11.39 -8.88 19.64
C TRP A 186 -12.26 -9.49 18.52
N THR A 187 -13.44 -8.93 18.26
CA THR A 187 -14.34 -9.42 17.20
C THR A 187 -13.78 -9.11 15.80
N GLU A 188 -13.18 -7.94 15.60
CA GLU A 188 -12.49 -7.56 14.35
C GLU A 188 -11.34 -8.53 14.02
N LEU A 189 -10.44 -8.80 14.98
CA LEU A 189 -9.35 -9.78 14.82
C LEU A 189 -9.85 -11.24 14.75
N SER A 190 -11.11 -11.47 15.13
CA SER A 190 -11.80 -12.74 14.96
C SER A 190 -12.50 -12.88 13.61
N ALA A 191 -12.46 -11.83 12.77
CA ALA A 191 -13.17 -11.75 11.49
C ALA A 191 -14.68 -12.03 11.62
N VAL A 192 -15.28 -11.60 12.74
CA VAL A 192 -16.71 -11.75 12.99
C VAL A 192 -17.48 -10.67 12.23
N THR A 193 -18.35 -11.08 11.31
CA THR A 193 -19.17 -10.20 10.47
C THR A 193 -20.66 -10.40 10.69
N SER A 194 -21.08 -11.47 11.38
CA SER A 194 -22.48 -11.78 11.66
C SER A 194 -22.74 -12.11 13.13
N LYS A 195 -24.02 -12.01 13.53
CA LYS A 195 -24.47 -12.41 14.87
C LYS A 195 -24.17 -13.89 15.14
N ASP A 196 -24.40 -14.77 14.17
CA ASP A 196 -24.16 -16.20 14.32
C ASP A 196 -22.67 -16.52 14.58
N GLN A 197 -21.77 -15.79 13.92
CA GLN A 197 -20.33 -15.92 14.17
C GLN A 197 -19.93 -15.40 15.54
N LEU A 198 -20.57 -14.34 16.03
CA LEU A 198 -20.37 -13.84 17.39
C LEU A 198 -20.85 -14.87 18.42
N GLU A 199 -22.05 -15.41 18.26
CA GLU A 199 -22.57 -16.47 19.14
C GLU A 199 -21.64 -17.68 19.16
N PHE A 200 -21.16 -18.11 17.99
CA PHE A 200 -20.17 -19.17 17.90
C PHE A 200 -18.87 -18.83 18.64
N LEU A 201 -18.30 -17.65 18.42
CA LEU A 201 -17.07 -17.20 19.09
C LEU A 201 -17.22 -17.26 20.62
N ILE A 202 -18.31 -16.71 21.16
CA ILE A 202 -18.55 -16.70 22.60
C ILE A 202 -18.73 -18.12 23.16
N CYS A 203 -19.58 -18.94 22.54
CA CYS A 203 -19.79 -20.32 22.99
C CYS A 203 -18.53 -21.17 22.86
N TRP A 204 -17.74 -20.98 21.81
CA TRP A 204 -16.45 -21.64 21.62
C TRP A 204 -15.51 -21.32 22.77
N GLU A 205 -15.33 -20.05 23.12
CA GLU A 205 -14.46 -19.65 24.24
C GLU A 205 -14.94 -20.20 25.58
N ILE A 206 -16.25 -20.19 25.83
CA ILE A 206 -16.83 -20.80 27.03
C ILE A 206 -16.50 -22.30 27.08
N ALA A 207 -16.69 -23.02 25.96
CA ALA A 207 -16.38 -24.45 25.90
C ALA A 207 -14.89 -24.73 26.13
N LEU A 208 -14.00 -23.93 25.54
CA LEU A 208 -12.55 -24.03 25.75
C LEU A 208 -12.14 -23.84 27.21
N GLN A 209 -12.86 -23.00 27.96
CA GLN A 209 -12.57 -22.73 29.37
C GLN A 209 -13.23 -23.72 30.33
N ALA A 210 -14.46 -24.14 30.04
CA ALA A 210 -15.29 -24.92 30.95
C ALA A 210 -15.05 -26.44 30.84
N CYS A 211 -14.65 -26.93 29.67
CA CYS A 211 -14.53 -28.37 29.43
C CYS A 211 -13.17 -28.94 29.86
N GLU A 212 -13.13 -30.27 29.97
CA GLU A 212 -11.94 -31.06 30.27
C GLU A 212 -10.90 -30.99 29.13
N PRO A 213 -9.59 -30.96 29.42
CA PRO A 213 -8.55 -30.72 28.42
C PRO A 213 -8.52 -31.70 27.24
N GLU A 214 -8.81 -32.98 27.45
CA GLU A 214 -8.85 -33.98 26.37
C GLU A 214 -10.02 -33.71 25.41
N PHE A 215 -11.20 -33.36 25.94
CA PHE A 215 -12.32 -32.92 25.12
C PHE A 215 -11.98 -31.64 24.34
N VAL A 216 -11.34 -30.67 25.00
CA VAL A 216 -10.92 -29.42 24.36
C VAL A 216 -9.94 -29.66 23.21
N ALA A 217 -8.96 -30.55 23.41
CA ALA A 217 -8.03 -30.94 22.34
C ALA A 217 -8.79 -31.55 21.15
N TYR A 218 -9.72 -32.47 21.42
CA TYR A 218 -10.52 -33.10 20.38
C TYR A 218 -11.36 -32.12 19.55
N ILE A 219 -12.05 -31.16 20.18
CA ILE A 219 -12.85 -30.19 19.43
C ILE A 219 -11.97 -29.21 18.65
N LYS A 220 -10.77 -28.88 19.16
CA LYS A 220 -9.79 -28.04 18.45
C LYS A 220 -9.28 -28.72 17.19
N ASP A 221 -8.95 -30.01 17.27
CA ASP A 221 -8.45 -30.79 16.14
C ASP A 221 -9.48 -30.90 14.99
N ARG A 222 -10.77 -30.81 15.32
CA ARG A 222 -11.87 -30.87 14.34
C ARG A 222 -12.27 -29.50 13.78
N ALA A 223 -11.79 -28.41 14.37
CA ALA A 223 -11.98 -27.03 13.91
C ALA A 223 -13.40 -26.71 13.38
N PRO A 224 -14.46 -26.85 14.21
CA PRO A 224 -15.82 -26.57 13.77
C PRO A 224 -15.97 -25.11 13.34
N ALA A 225 -16.72 -24.86 12.27
CA ALA A 225 -16.90 -23.50 11.72
C ALA A 225 -18.07 -22.73 12.36
N ASN A 226 -19.00 -23.44 13.02
CA ASN A 226 -20.22 -22.87 13.59
C ASN A 226 -20.76 -23.72 14.75
N LEU A 227 -21.82 -23.22 15.41
CA LEU A 227 -22.45 -23.90 16.54
C LEU A 227 -23.06 -25.26 16.19
N CYS A 228 -23.57 -25.44 14.98
CA CYS A 228 -24.16 -26.71 14.54
C CYS A 228 -23.07 -27.79 14.46
N GLU A 229 -21.95 -27.47 13.81
CA GLU A 229 -20.79 -28.36 13.72
C GLU A 229 -20.17 -28.63 15.09
N LEU A 230 -20.04 -27.61 15.94
CA LEU A 230 -19.53 -27.80 17.31
C LEU A 230 -20.37 -28.81 18.09
N LYS A 231 -21.70 -28.71 18.02
CA LYS A 231 -22.61 -29.66 18.67
C LYS A 231 -22.49 -31.06 18.06
N ALA A 232 -22.37 -31.18 16.74
CA ALA A 232 -22.20 -32.47 16.07
C ALA A 232 -20.88 -33.15 16.49
N VAL A 233 -19.78 -32.39 16.50
CA VAL A 233 -18.45 -32.86 16.95
C VAL A 233 -18.50 -33.29 18.42
N ALA A 234 -19.11 -32.49 19.29
CA ALA A 234 -19.27 -32.81 20.71
C ALA A 234 -20.10 -34.09 20.92
N THR A 235 -21.21 -34.24 20.19
CA THR A 235 -22.07 -35.43 20.25
C THR A 235 -21.31 -36.67 19.79
N ALA A 236 -20.53 -36.58 18.71
CA ALA A 236 -19.69 -37.69 18.24
C ALA A 236 -18.64 -38.10 19.28
N TYR A 237 -18.05 -37.15 20.01
CA TYR A 237 -17.10 -37.44 21.08
C TYR A 237 -17.74 -38.28 22.19
N VAL A 238 -18.89 -37.84 22.70
CA VAL A 238 -19.62 -38.51 23.78
C VAL A 238 -20.03 -39.92 23.36
N ASN A 239 -20.55 -40.07 22.13
CA ASN A 239 -20.97 -41.36 21.60
C ASN A 239 -19.79 -42.34 21.41
N ALA A 240 -18.64 -41.85 20.95
CA ALA A 240 -17.46 -42.68 20.76
C ALA A 240 -16.73 -43.03 22.07
N ARG A 241 -16.96 -42.26 23.15
CA ARG A 241 -16.23 -42.36 24.41
C ARG A 241 -17.17 -42.28 25.61
N PRO A 242 -18.05 -43.29 25.82
CA PRO A 242 -19.07 -43.25 26.87
C PRO A 242 -18.51 -43.14 28.30
N ASN A 243 -17.25 -43.53 28.53
CA ASN A 243 -16.58 -43.43 29.82
C ASN A 243 -15.81 -42.11 30.04
N LYS A 244 -15.79 -41.21 29.04
CA LYS A 244 -15.11 -39.91 29.15
C LYS A 244 -16.14 -38.79 29.23
N SER A 245 -16.01 -37.95 30.24
CA SER A 245 -16.82 -36.75 30.40
C SER A 245 -16.15 -35.55 29.75
N PHE A 246 -16.95 -34.64 29.18
CA PHE A 246 -16.48 -33.32 28.75
C PHE A 246 -16.38 -32.33 29.92
N ALA A 247 -16.99 -32.64 31.07
CA ALA A 247 -16.91 -31.81 32.26
C ALA A 247 -15.58 -32.02 32.98
N LYS A 248 -14.98 -30.94 33.50
CA LYS A 248 -13.81 -31.03 34.37
C LYS A 248 -14.14 -31.89 35.58
N LYS A 249 -13.19 -32.75 35.98
CA LYS A 249 -13.28 -33.44 37.27
C LYS A 249 -13.24 -32.38 38.38
N PRO A 250 -14.06 -32.49 39.44
CA PRO A 250 -13.95 -31.60 40.57
C PRO A 250 -12.53 -31.68 41.14
N GLU A 251 -11.89 -30.52 41.35
CA GLU A 251 -10.62 -30.49 42.05
C GLU A 251 -10.85 -31.02 43.47
N PRO A 252 -9.99 -31.93 43.98
CA PRO A 252 -10.10 -32.38 45.35
C PRO A 252 -9.93 -31.15 46.25
N VAL A 253 -10.98 -30.81 46.98
CA VAL A 253 -10.95 -29.73 47.97
C VAL A 253 -9.89 -30.11 48.99
N SER A 254 -8.72 -29.48 48.92
CA SER A 254 -7.73 -29.55 49.99
C SER A 254 -8.32 -28.84 51.20
N PHE A 255 -8.89 -29.60 52.12
CA PHE A 255 -9.18 -29.10 53.45
C PHE A 255 -7.82 -28.77 54.11
N VAL A 256 -7.51 -27.48 54.19
CA VAL A 256 -6.47 -26.91 55.05
C VAL A 256 -7.14 -26.36 56.29
#